data_AF-A0A507SPY5-F1
#
_entry.id   AF-A0A507SPY5-F1
#
_cell.length_a   1.000
_cell.length_b   1.000
_cell.length_c   1.000
_cell.angle_alpha   90.00
_cell.angle_beta   90.00
_cell.angle_gamma   90.00
#
_symmetry.space_group_name_H-M   'P 1'
#
loop_
_entity.id
_entity.type
_entity.pdbx_description
1 polymer ?
#
loop_
_entity_poly.entity_id
_entity_poly.type
_entity_poly.pdbx_seq_one_letter_code
_entity_poly.pdbx_strand_id
1 'polypeptide(L)'
;METNQQTNQALTLPVLKPITIEKEFLDKIKGDSLKSNIIMLIAEESDYVFFLACCNENETSNIDPEDIIKLNTQKGILDNGQDAKITLADSIDLSTIYKINYFDLRKKVSISEKELPNYPYLGIEDQISVVNKLSTKLKSATNMPRLVLIKKSLNNQETKVNSCTT
;
A
#
# COMPACT_ATOMS: atom_id res chain seq x y z
N MET A 1 8.48 27.37 33.44
CA MET A 1 8.05 25.95 33.52
C MET A 1 7.43 25.61 32.17
N GLU A 2 8.24 25.09 31.26
CA GLU A 2 7.82 24.74 29.90
C GLU A 2 7.08 23.40 29.96
N THR A 3 5.83 23.40 29.52
CA THR A 3 5.02 22.19 29.40
C THR A 3 5.34 21.56 28.04
N ASN A 4 6.13 20.48 28.07
CA ASN A 4 6.35 19.59 26.93
C ASN A 4 5.01 18.96 26.51
N GLN A 5 4.33 19.58 25.52
CA GLN A 5 3.28 18.91 24.78
C GLN A 5 3.96 17.98 23.77
N GLN A 6 4.26 16.76 24.20
CA GLN A 6 4.61 15.68 23.30
C GLN A 6 3.32 15.28 22.57
N THR A 7 3.09 15.91 21.43
CA THR A 7 2.01 15.52 20.52
C THR A 7 2.27 14.09 20.08
N ASN A 8 1.52 13.14 20.61
CA ASN A 8 1.35 11.82 20.01
C ASN A 8 0.70 12.05 18.63
N GLN A 9 1.50 12.38 17.63
CA GLN A 9 1.06 12.37 16.25
C GLN A 9 0.74 10.91 15.91
N ALA A 10 -0.55 10.58 15.88
CA ALA A 10 -1.00 9.32 15.36
C ALA A 10 -0.47 9.20 13.92
N LEU A 11 0.44 8.25 13.69
CA LEU A 11 1.01 8.00 12.36
C LEU A 11 -0.11 7.70 11.37
N THR A 12 -0.38 8.66 10.50
CA THR A 12 -1.23 8.54 9.31
C THR A 12 -0.42 7.92 8.19
N LEU A 13 -0.93 6.85 7.58
CA LEU A 13 -0.27 6.26 6.41
C LEU A 13 -0.39 7.24 5.23
N PRO A 14 0.70 7.52 4.50
CA PRO A 14 0.69 8.52 3.45
C PRO A 14 0.03 7.98 2.17
N VAL A 15 -0.80 8.81 1.55
CA VAL A 15 -1.43 8.53 0.25
C VAL A 15 -0.49 8.94 -0.87
N LEU A 16 -0.44 8.16 -1.96
CA LEU A 16 0.43 8.35 -3.13
C LEU A 16 1.94 8.35 -2.80
N LYS A 17 2.32 7.65 -1.73
CA LYS A 17 3.71 7.42 -1.34
C LYS A 17 3.99 5.91 -1.37
N PRO A 18 4.99 5.45 -2.14
CA PRO A 18 5.42 4.06 -2.09
C PRO A 18 5.94 3.72 -0.69
N ILE A 19 5.44 2.61 -0.13
CA ILE A 19 5.84 2.09 1.18
C ILE A 19 6.02 0.58 1.14
N THR A 20 6.92 0.08 1.97
CA THR A 20 7.23 -1.35 2.03
C THR A 20 6.41 -2.02 3.14
N ILE A 21 5.85 -3.20 2.85
CA ILE A 21 5.18 -4.07 3.81
C ILE A 21 6.01 -5.31 4.15
N GLU A 22 5.68 -5.96 5.27
CA GLU A 22 6.33 -7.18 5.73
C GLU A 22 6.16 -8.31 4.71
N LYS A 23 7.25 -8.98 4.33
CA LYS A 23 7.19 -10.11 3.40
C LYS A 23 6.30 -11.25 3.92
N GLU A 24 6.31 -11.52 5.22
CA GLU A 24 5.43 -12.53 5.81
C GLU A 24 3.94 -12.21 5.64
N PHE A 25 3.58 -10.93 5.56
CA PHE A 25 2.22 -10.52 5.30
C PHE A 25 1.85 -10.77 3.84
N LEU A 26 2.77 -10.47 2.91
CA LEU A 26 2.64 -10.80 1.48
C LEU A 26 2.33 -12.29 1.28
N ASP A 27 3.15 -13.16 1.87
CA ASP A 27 3.06 -14.61 1.73
C ASP A 27 1.74 -15.19 2.30
N LYS A 28 1.12 -14.50 3.27
CA LYS A 28 -0.14 -14.91 3.91
C LYS A 28 -1.38 -14.54 3.10
N ILE A 29 -1.27 -13.62 2.15
CA ILE A 29 -2.34 -13.33 1.18
C ILE A 29 -2.29 -14.47 0.13
N LYS A 30 -2.69 -15.68 0.55
CA LYS A 30 -2.59 -17.01 -0.12
C LYS A 30 -3.33 -17.14 -1.48
N GLY A 31 -3.39 -16.10 -2.29
CA GLY A 31 -4.20 -16.04 -3.52
C GLY A 31 -3.50 -15.36 -4.70
N ASP A 32 -2.16 -15.42 -4.75
CA ASP A 32 -1.36 -15.10 -5.95
C ASP A 32 -1.36 -13.64 -6.43
N SER A 33 -1.84 -12.68 -5.63
CA SER A 33 -2.24 -11.38 -6.19
C SER A 33 -1.22 -10.25 -6.05
N LEU A 34 -0.52 -10.15 -4.91
CA LEU A 34 0.38 -9.03 -4.65
C LEU A 34 1.82 -9.49 -4.94
N LYS A 35 2.34 -9.10 -6.12
CA LYS A 35 3.64 -9.55 -6.63
C LYS A 35 4.85 -8.85 -6.00
N SER A 36 4.61 -7.74 -5.32
CA SER A 36 5.62 -6.90 -4.71
C SER A 36 5.27 -6.58 -3.28
N ASN A 37 6.29 -6.43 -2.44
CA ASN A 37 6.13 -5.93 -1.08
C ASN A 37 6.15 -4.41 -1.00
N ILE A 38 6.19 -3.70 -2.14
CA ILE A 38 5.98 -2.25 -2.20
C ILE A 38 4.54 -1.97 -2.61
N ILE A 39 3.88 -1.11 -1.85
CA ILE A 39 2.50 -0.70 -2.08
C ILE A 39 2.38 0.81 -2.07
N MET A 40 1.27 1.32 -2.59
CA MET A 40 0.93 2.74 -2.49
C MET A 40 -0.55 2.90 -2.20
N LEU A 41 -0.87 3.63 -1.12
CA LEU A 41 -2.24 3.97 -0.78
C LEU A 41 -2.80 4.96 -1.80
N ILE A 42 -4.07 4.77 -2.17
CA ILE A 42 -4.79 5.62 -3.13
C ILE A 42 -6.03 6.27 -2.53
N ALA A 43 -6.60 5.71 -1.47
CA ALA A 43 -7.76 6.26 -0.78
C ALA A 43 -7.89 5.71 0.64
N GLU A 44 -8.55 6.50 1.49
CA GLU A 44 -8.97 6.12 2.83
C GLU A 44 -10.49 6.30 2.95
N GLU A 45 -11.17 5.32 3.56
CA GLU A 45 -12.62 5.32 3.74
C GLU A 45 -12.95 4.71 5.11
N SER A 46 -13.36 5.55 6.06
CA SER A 46 -13.69 5.14 7.44
C SER A 46 -12.54 4.35 8.08
N ASP A 47 -12.72 3.03 8.27
CA ASP A 47 -11.71 2.13 8.87
C ASP A 47 -10.90 1.36 7.83
N TYR A 48 -11.10 1.64 6.54
CA TYR A 48 -10.46 0.92 5.44
C TYR A 48 -9.54 1.82 4.64
N VAL A 49 -8.50 1.21 4.09
CA VAL A 49 -7.60 1.82 3.12
C VAL A 49 -7.60 1.02 1.85
N PHE A 50 -7.39 1.73 0.75
CA PHE A 50 -7.25 1.18 -0.58
C PHE A 50 -5.84 1.42 -1.08
N PHE A 51 -5.20 0.39 -1.62
CA PHE A 51 -3.85 0.48 -2.14
C PHE A 51 -3.67 -0.31 -3.44
N LEU A 52 -2.63 0.07 -4.16
CA LEU A 52 -2.15 -0.59 -5.38
C LEU A 52 -0.79 -1.22 -5.12
N ALA A 53 -0.42 -2.20 -5.93
CA ALA A 53 0.93 -2.73 -5.93
C ALA A 53 1.86 -1.76 -6.69
N CYS A 54 3.02 -1.49 -6.13
CA CYS A 54 4.12 -0.88 -6.85
C CYS A 54 5.07 -1.98 -7.32
N CYS A 55 5.68 -1.81 -8.47
CA CYS A 55 6.54 -2.81 -9.08
C CYS A 55 7.91 -2.21 -9.41
N ASN A 56 8.90 -3.10 -9.45
CA ASN A 56 10.15 -2.86 -10.18
C ASN A 56 10.06 -3.50 -11.57
N GLU A 57 10.96 -3.13 -12.48
CA GLU A 57 10.96 -3.51 -13.89
C GLU A 57 10.80 -5.04 -14.07
N ASN A 58 11.47 -5.83 -13.23
CA ASN A 58 11.43 -7.29 -13.26
C ASN A 58 10.05 -7.89 -12.90
N GLU A 59 9.23 -7.17 -12.14
CA GLU A 59 7.93 -7.61 -11.61
C GLU A 59 6.77 -7.33 -12.58
N THR A 60 7.03 -6.58 -13.66
CA THR A 60 6.01 -6.14 -14.64
C THR A 60 5.75 -7.14 -15.78
N SER A 61 6.59 -8.17 -15.92
CA SER A 61 6.62 -9.09 -17.06
C SER A 61 5.31 -9.87 -17.33
N ASN A 62 4.47 -10.03 -16.30
CA ASN A 62 3.19 -10.76 -16.39
C ASN A 62 1.98 -9.84 -16.08
N ILE A 63 2.11 -8.54 -16.30
CA ILE A 63 1.04 -7.54 -16.11
C ILE A 63 0.70 -6.98 -17.49
N ASP A 64 -0.59 -6.74 -17.74
CA ASP A 64 -1.01 -6.10 -18.98
C ASP A 64 -0.36 -4.70 -19.09
N PRO A 65 0.28 -4.35 -20.21
CA PRO A 65 0.83 -3.00 -20.42
C PRO A 65 -0.19 -1.88 -20.18
N GLU A 66 -1.48 -2.11 -20.44
CA GLU A 66 -2.54 -1.15 -20.15
C GLU A 66 -2.75 -0.92 -18.65
N ASP A 67 -2.34 -1.86 -17.79
CA ASP A 67 -2.46 -1.77 -16.33
C ASP A 67 -1.24 -1.13 -15.69
N ILE A 68 -0.15 -0.94 -16.43
CA ILE A 68 1.10 -0.41 -15.87
C ILE A 68 1.15 1.11 -16.00
N ILE A 69 1.49 1.80 -14.92
CA ILE A 69 2.02 3.18 -14.98
C ILE A 69 3.51 3.12 -14.72
N LYS A 70 4.31 3.67 -15.63
CA LYS A 70 5.74 3.91 -15.39
C LYS A 70 5.91 5.23 -14.65
N LEU A 71 6.73 5.22 -13.61
CA LEU A 71 7.03 6.38 -12.78
C LEU A 71 8.25 7.13 -13.29
N ASN A 72 8.23 8.45 -13.19
CA ASN A 72 9.43 9.25 -13.32
C ASN A 72 10.18 9.25 -11.98
N THR A 73 11.04 8.23 -11.81
CA THR A 73 11.77 8.02 -10.55
C THR A 73 12.69 9.17 -10.15
N GLN A 74 13.00 10.12 -11.05
CA GLN A 74 13.85 11.28 -10.73
C GLN A 74 13.08 12.47 -10.16
N LYS A 75 11.74 12.47 -10.22
CA LYS A 75 10.89 13.60 -9.85
C LYS A 75 10.06 13.37 -8.58
N GLY A 76 10.52 12.50 -7.67
CA GLY A 76 9.84 12.33 -6.39
C GLY A 76 9.95 13.59 -5.51
N ILE A 77 9.06 13.72 -4.53
CA ILE A 77 8.99 14.92 -3.65
C ILE A 77 9.00 14.46 -2.19
N LEU A 78 9.87 15.03 -1.35
CA LEU A 78 9.90 14.77 0.10
C LEU A 78 8.83 15.57 0.85
N ASP A 79 8.58 15.24 2.12
CA ASP A 79 7.64 15.98 2.97
C ASP A 79 8.01 17.46 3.15
N ASN A 80 9.29 17.83 2.97
CA ASN A 80 9.76 19.21 2.99
C ASN A 80 9.65 19.95 1.63
N GLY A 81 9.07 19.29 0.61
CA GLY A 81 8.91 19.83 -0.74
C GLY A 81 10.15 19.75 -1.62
N GLN A 82 11.25 19.15 -1.17
CA GLN A 82 12.46 18.98 -1.98
C GLN A 82 12.34 17.81 -2.94
N ASP A 83 12.96 17.95 -4.11
CA ASP A 83 13.08 16.88 -5.08
C ASP A 83 13.94 15.72 -4.52
N ALA A 84 13.49 14.50 -4.75
CA ALA A 84 14.21 13.29 -4.37
C ALA A 84 13.92 12.14 -5.34
N LYS A 85 14.88 11.22 -5.45
CA LYS A 85 14.73 10.03 -6.28
C LYS A 85 13.84 8.99 -5.60
N ILE A 86 12.83 8.50 -6.31
CA ILE A 86 12.03 7.33 -5.91
C ILE A 86 12.89 6.08 -6.13
N THR A 87 13.18 5.37 -5.04
CA THR A 87 14.06 4.17 -5.06
C THR A 87 13.32 2.87 -4.81
N LEU A 88 12.08 2.94 -4.29
CA LEU A 88 11.32 1.76 -3.92
C LEU A 88 10.61 1.09 -5.12
N ALA A 89 10.27 1.85 -6.15
CA ALA A 89 9.52 1.36 -7.30
C ALA A 89 9.79 2.20 -8.55
N ASP A 90 9.60 1.60 -9.72
CA ASP A 90 9.63 2.26 -11.03
C ASP A 90 8.28 2.22 -11.76
N SER A 91 7.32 1.47 -11.23
CA SER A 91 6.02 1.29 -11.84
C SER A 91 4.91 0.99 -10.83
N ILE A 92 3.66 1.10 -11.27
CA ILE A 92 2.44 0.81 -10.50
C ILE A 92 1.55 -0.11 -11.32
N ASP A 93 1.02 -1.14 -10.67
CA ASP A 93 0.04 -2.08 -11.23
C ASP A 93 -1.39 -1.62 -10.88
N LEU A 94 -2.18 -1.33 -11.90
CA LEU A 94 -3.59 -0.92 -11.79
C LEU A 94 -4.59 -2.08 -11.95
N SER A 95 -4.12 -3.31 -12.17
CA SER A 95 -4.98 -4.47 -12.40
C SER A 95 -5.85 -4.81 -11.20
N THR A 96 -5.33 -4.55 -9.99
CA THR A 96 -5.96 -4.94 -8.72
C THR A 96 -5.89 -3.82 -7.71
N ILE A 97 -7.04 -3.45 -7.14
CA ILE A 97 -7.16 -2.58 -5.97
C ILE A 97 -7.33 -3.47 -4.75
N TYR A 98 -6.51 -3.23 -3.73
CA TYR A 98 -6.58 -3.94 -2.46
C TYR A 98 -7.29 -3.09 -1.44
N LYS A 99 -8.26 -3.68 -0.72
CA LYS A 99 -8.94 -3.07 0.42
C LYS A 99 -8.57 -3.82 1.69
N ILE A 100 -8.18 -3.11 2.74
CA ILE A 100 -7.83 -3.69 4.06
C ILE A 100 -8.21 -2.73 5.18
N ASN A 101 -8.41 -3.24 6.39
CA ASN A 101 -8.55 -2.40 7.56
C ASN A 101 -7.27 -1.58 7.81
N TYR A 102 -7.42 -0.28 8.09
CA TYR A 102 -6.32 0.66 8.32
C TYR A 102 -5.35 0.17 9.40
N PHE A 103 -5.87 -0.26 10.55
CA PHE A 103 -5.05 -0.67 11.69
C PHE A 103 -4.34 -2.01 11.45
N ASP A 104 -4.91 -2.87 10.62
CA ASP A 104 -4.25 -4.10 10.20
C ASP A 104 -3.09 -3.79 9.25
N LEU A 105 -3.28 -2.91 8.25
CA LEU A 105 -2.19 -2.54 7.35
C LEU A 105 -1.06 -1.80 8.08
N ARG A 106 -1.39 -0.88 8.98
CA ARG A 106 -0.40 -0.10 9.74
C ARG A 106 0.58 -1.00 10.50
N LYS A 107 0.11 -2.13 11.03
CA LYS A 107 0.95 -3.11 11.73
C LYS A 107 1.86 -3.92 10.81
N LYS A 108 1.69 -3.80 9.49
CA LYS A 108 2.39 -4.54 8.45
C LYS A 108 3.35 -3.70 7.63
N VAL A 109 3.42 -2.40 7.89
CA VAL A 109 4.41 -1.52 7.26
C VAL A 109 5.78 -1.79 7.88
N SER A 110 6.76 -2.07 7.03
CA SER A 110 8.14 -2.41 7.45
C SER A 110 8.97 -1.19 7.82
N ILE A 111 8.55 0.00 7.40
CA ILE A 111 9.28 1.26 7.59
C ILE A 111 8.87 1.88 8.92
N SER A 112 9.85 2.31 9.72
CA SER A 112 9.57 2.96 10.99
C SER A 112 9.05 4.39 10.82
N GLU A 113 8.36 4.90 11.84
CA GLU A 113 7.79 6.27 11.83
C GLU A 113 8.85 7.36 11.60
N LYS A 114 10.09 7.11 12.03
CA LYS A 114 11.21 8.04 11.88
C LYS A 114 11.83 8.02 10.48
N GLU A 115 11.69 6.91 9.78
CA GLU A 115 12.24 6.71 8.44
C GLU A 115 11.27 7.13 7.35
N LEU A 116 9.97 7.05 7.62
CA LEU A 116 8.92 7.39 6.66
C LEU A 116 9.09 8.77 6.01
N PRO A 117 9.48 9.85 6.72
CA PRO A 117 9.71 11.15 6.09
C PRO A 117 10.85 11.20 5.06
N ASN A 118 11.76 10.23 5.09
CA ASN A 118 12.90 10.17 4.18
C ASN A 118 12.55 9.54 2.83
N TYR A 119 11.36 8.95 2.69
CA TYR A 119 10.88 8.40 1.43
C TYR A 119 10.09 9.45 0.65
N PRO A 120 10.30 9.57 -0.67
CA PRO A 120 9.57 10.53 -1.47
C PRO A 120 8.15 10.06 -1.80
N TYR A 121 7.23 11.01 -1.92
CA TYR A 121 6.00 10.85 -2.68
C TYR A 121 6.31 10.76 -4.18
N LEU A 122 5.33 10.31 -4.95
CA LEU A 122 5.36 10.47 -6.40
C LEU A 122 5.49 11.96 -6.79
N GLY A 123 6.11 12.24 -7.93
CA GLY A 123 6.08 13.58 -8.52
C GLY A 123 4.66 13.97 -8.93
N ILE A 124 4.38 15.28 -9.00
CA ILE A 124 3.02 15.78 -9.32
C ILE A 124 2.49 15.23 -10.65
N GLU A 125 3.34 15.14 -11.67
CA GLU A 125 2.97 14.56 -12.98
C GLU A 125 2.52 13.09 -12.85
N ASP A 126 3.26 12.30 -12.06
CA ASP A 126 2.95 10.89 -11.81
C ASP A 126 1.69 10.74 -10.95
N GLN A 127 1.50 11.57 -9.93
CA GLN A 127 0.28 11.58 -9.13
C GLN A 127 -0.97 11.82 -10.00
N ILE A 128 -0.91 12.82 -10.89
CA ILE A 128 -2.00 13.12 -11.83
C ILE A 128 -2.21 11.94 -12.79
N SER A 129 -1.14 11.35 -13.30
CA SER A 129 -1.20 10.17 -14.18
C SER A 129 -1.91 8.99 -13.51
N VAL A 130 -1.56 8.69 -12.26
CA VAL A 130 -2.21 7.65 -11.44
C VAL A 130 -3.70 7.93 -11.29
N VAL A 131 -4.06 9.12 -10.84
CA VAL A 131 -5.47 9.49 -10.61
C VAL A 131 -6.28 9.40 -11.90
N ASN A 132 -5.75 9.93 -13.01
CA ASN A 132 -6.45 9.96 -14.30
C ASN A 132 -6.64 8.56 -14.88
N LYS A 133 -5.59 7.74 -14.89
CA LYS A 133 -5.65 6.40 -15.47
C LYS A 133 -6.53 5.48 -14.63
N LEU A 134 -6.41 5.54 -13.30
CA LEU A 134 -7.29 4.80 -12.39
C LEU A 134 -8.75 5.21 -12.56
N SER A 135 -9.03 6.52 -12.59
CA SER A 135 -10.39 7.04 -12.82
C SER A 135 -10.98 6.60 -14.15
N THR A 136 -10.15 6.50 -15.19
CA THR A 136 -10.57 6.01 -16.51
C THR A 136 -10.91 4.52 -16.45
N LYS A 137 -10.06 3.71 -15.82
CA LYS A 137 -10.31 2.27 -15.64
C LYS A 137 -11.56 1.99 -14.82
N LEU A 138 -11.78 2.73 -13.73
CA LEU A 138 -12.97 2.57 -12.90
C LEU A 138 -14.29 2.91 -13.63
N LYS A 139 -14.23 3.69 -14.72
CA LYS A 139 -15.38 3.99 -15.57
C LYS A 139 -15.54 3.02 -16.73
N SER A 140 -14.54 2.17 -17.00
CA SER A 140 -14.57 1.18 -18.07
C SER A 140 -15.40 -0.04 -17.66
N ALA A 141 -16.28 -0.50 -18.54
CA ALA A 141 -17.05 -1.73 -18.31
C ALA A 141 -16.24 -3.01 -18.61
N THR A 142 -15.19 -2.90 -19.43
CA THR A 142 -14.44 -4.06 -19.95
C THR A 142 -13.05 -4.20 -19.33
N ASN A 143 -12.50 -3.12 -18.78
CA ASN A 143 -11.14 -3.08 -18.22
C ASN A 143 -11.12 -2.47 -16.80
N MET A 144 -12.04 -2.94 -15.95
CA MET A 144 -12.16 -2.51 -14.56
C MET A 144 -11.15 -3.25 -13.66
N PRO A 145 -10.49 -2.58 -12.71
CA PRO A 145 -9.62 -3.24 -11.75
C PRO A 145 -10.38 -4.25 -10.90
N ARG A 146 -9.74 -5.38 -10.57
CA ARG A 146 -10.28 -6.32 -9.59
C ARG A 146 -10.17 -5.72 -8.19
N LEU A 147 -11.23 -5.80 -7.39
CA LEU A 147 -11.18 -5.45 -5.96
C LEU A 147 -10.88 -6.69 -5.12
N VAL A 148 -9.80 -6.65 -4.33
CA VAL A 148 -9.41 -7.72 -3.40
C VAL A 148 -9.53 -7.21 -1.96
N LEU A 149 -10.41 -7.83 -1.18
CA LEU A 149 -10.58 -7.51 0.24
C LEU A 149 -9.71 -8.43 1.10
N ILE A 150 -8.73 -7.85 1.80
CA ILE A 150 -7.88 -8.56 2.75
C ILE A 150 -8.54 -8.54 4.12
N LYS A 151 -8.87 -9.73 4.64
CA LYS A 151 -9.45 -9.92 5.97
C LYS A 151 -8.46 -10.67 6.86
N LYS A 152 -8.40 -10.27 8.13
CA LYS A 152 -7.70 -11.04 9.15
C LYS A 152 -8.37 -12.41 9.32
N SER A 153 -7.63 -13.50 9.14
CA SER A 153 -8.11 -14.83 9.48
C SER A 153 -8.27 -14.92 11.00
N LEU A 154 -9.51 -15.11 11.46
CA LEU A 154 -9.79 -15.52 12.84
C LEU A 154 -9.42 -17.00 12.92
N ASN A 155 -8.18 -17.31 13.28
CA ASN A 155 -7.87 -18.68 13.68
C ASN A 155 -8.62 -18.95 14.99
N ASN A 156 -9.72 -19.70 14.92
CA ASN A 156 -10.36 -20.32 16.06
C ASN A 156 -9.32 -21.23 16.74
N GLN A 157 -8.69 -20.72 17.80
CA GLN A 157 -8.12 -21.61 18.80
C GLN A 157 -9.29 -22.18 19.58
N GLU A 158 -9.87 -23.27 19.07
CA GLU A 158 -10.65 -24.17 19.90
C GLU A 158 -9.74 -24.60 21.04
N THR A 159 -9.98 -23.98 22.20
CA THR A 159 -9.41 -24.42 23.46
C THR A 159 -9.99 -25.81 23.66
N LYS A 160 -9.18 -26.85 23.47
CA LYS A 160 -9.52 -28.19 23.96
C LYS A 160 -9.68 -28.08 25.46
N VAL A 161 -10.92 -27.87 25.91
CA VAL A 161 -11.30 -28.02 27.31
C VAL A 161 -11.05 -29.48 27.63
N ASN A 162 -10.10 -29.70 28.54
CA ASN A 162 -9.87 -31.00 29.17
C ASN A 162 -11.19 -31.47 29.79
N SER A 163 -11.85 -32.45 29.18
CA SER A 163 -12.89 -33.23 29.85
C SER A 163 -12.21 -34.27 30.74
N CYS A 164 -11.86 -33.85 31.95
CA CYS A 164 -11.73 -34.74 33.08
C CYS A 164 -13.13 -34.91 33.68
N THR A 165 -13.69 -36.12 33.69
CA THR A 165 -14.70 -36.47 34.69
C THR A 165 -14.62 -37.96 35.01
N THR A 166 -14.77 -38.18 36.31
CA THR A 166 -14.53 -39.30 37.22
C THR A 166 -15.28 -40.59 36.91
#